data_AF-A0A8T5U765-F1
#
_entry.id   AF-A0A8T5U765-F1
#
_cell.length_a   1.000
_cell.length_b   1.000
_cell.length_c   1.000
_cell.angle_alpha   90.00
_cell.angle_beta   90.00
_cell.angle_gamma   90.00
#
_symmetry.space_group_name_H-M   'P 1'
#
loop_
_entity.id
_entity.type
_entity.pdbx_description
1 polymer ?
#
loop_
_entity_poly.entity_id
_entity_poly.type
_entity_poly.pdbx_seq_one_letter_code
_entity_poly.pdbx_strand_id
1 'polypeptide(L)' 'MSLISSDENEVGFEKLEVVKKYFHRIFTILSKEIKEELIKLNLSKDELKDIKKELAFLTEEKQIEFLKELARNND' A
#
# COMPACT_ATOMS: atom_id res chain seq x y z
N MET A 1 -47.84 -6.71 -3.09
CA MET A 1 -46.84 -5.64 -3.03
C MET A 1 -45.47 -6.29 -2.94
N SER A 2 -44.56 -5.94 -3.84
CA SER A 2 -43.22 -6.54 -3.92
C SER A 2 -42.35 -6.06 -2.77
N LEU A 3 -41.76 -6.99 -2.02
CA LEU A 3 -40.71 -6.72 -1.05
C LEU A 3 -39.45 -6.34 -1.83
N ILE A 4 -38.86 -5.20 -1.47
CA ILE A 4 -37.59 -4.71 -2.02
C ILE A 4 -36.50 -5.68 -1.61
N SER A 5 -35.98 -6.43 -2.58
CA SER A 5 -34.80 -7.28 -2.44
C SER A 5 -33.61 -6.42 -2.05
N SER A 6 -33.15 -6.58 -0.81
CA SER A 6 -31.97 -5.91 -0.24
C SER A 6 -30.66 -6.68 -0.53
N ASP A 7 -30.74 -7.74 -1.34
CA ASP A 7 -29.68 -8.74 -1.54
C ASP A 7 -28.54 -8.29 -2.47
N GLU A 8 -28.81 -7.38 -3.41
CA GLU A 8 -27.79 -6.98 -4.40
C GLU A 8 -26.63 -6.17 -3.80
N ASN A 9 -26.86 -5.50 -2.67
CA ASN A 9 -25.87 -4.66 -2.03
C ASN A 9 -24.83 -5.48 -1.24
N GLU A 10 -25.20 -6.63 -0.68
CA GLU A 10 -24.33 -7.44 0.20
C GLU A 10 -23.20 -8.13 -0.57
N VAL A 11 -23.50 -8.64 -1.77
CA VAL A 11 -22.53 -9.28 -2.69
C VAL A 11 -21.46 -8.29 -3.17
N GLY A 12 -21.79 -6.99 -3.25
CA GLY A 12 -20.84 -5.94 -3.63
C GLY A 12 -19.73 -5.72 -2.60
N PHE A 13 -20.06 -5.81 -1.30
CA PHE A 13 -19.10 -5.59 -0.22
C PHE A 13 -18.10 -6.73 -0.05
N GLU A 14 -18.52 -7.98 -0.24
CA GLU A 14 -17.62 -9.14 -0.18
C GLU A 14 -16.52 -9.07 -1.26
N LYS A 15 -16.89 -8.68 -2.49
CA LYS A 15 -15.93 -8.49 -3.58
C LYS A 15 -14.95 -7.36 -3.27
N LEU A 16 -15.43 -6.26 -2.68
CA LEU A 16 -14.57 -5.14 -2.29
C LEU A 16 -13.54 -5.56 -1.23
N GLU A 17 -13.94 -6.35 -0.23
CA GLU A 17 -13.02 -6.85 0.79
C GLU A 17 -11.96 -7.82 0.23
N VAL A 18 -12.34 -8.67 -0.73
CA VAL A 18 -11.38 -9.55 -1.41
C VAL A 18 -10.36 -8.73 -2.22
N VAL A 19 -10.84 -7.72 -2.96
CA VAL A 19 -9.97 -6.82 -3.73
C VAL A 19 -9.03 -6.05 -2.81
N LYS A 20 -9.53 -5.50 -1.70
CA LYS A 20 -8.69 -4.84 -0.68
C LYS A 20 -7.65 -5.78 -0.09
N LYS A 21 -8.01 -7.02 0.27
CA LYS A 21 -7.06 -8.01 0.81
C LYS A 21 -6.01 -8.41 -0.22
N TYR A 22 -6.39 -8.54 -1.49
CA TYR A 22 -5.47 -8.85 -2.59
C TYR A 22 -4.46 -7.72 -2.78
N PHE A 23 -4.93 -6.48 -2.92
CA PHE A 23 -4.07 -5.31 -3.02
C PHE A 23 -3.26 -5.09 -1.75
N HIS A 24 -3.84 -5.31 -0.56
CA HIS A 24 -3.09 -5.30 0.69
C HIS A 24 -1.96 -6.32 0.61
N ARG A 25 -2.20 -7.57 0.23
CA ARG A 25 -1.14 -8.58 0.14
C ARG A 25 -0.04 -8.21 -0.86
N ILE A 26 -0.39 -7.64 -2.02
CA ILE A 26 0.58 -7.20 -3.02
C ILE A 26 1.39 -6.00 -2.51
N PHE A 27 0.72 -4.98 -2.01
CA PHE A 27 1.34 -3.72 -1.60
C PHE A 27 1.97 -3.76 -0.21
N THR A 28 1.65 -4.76 0.61
CA THR A 28 2.25 -4.93 1.96
C THR A 28 3.51 -5.79 1.90
N ILE A 29 3.71 -6.58 0.84
CA ILE A 29 4.93 -7.37 0.66
C ILE A 29 5.97 -6.48 -0.05
N LEU A 30 6.50 -5.51 0.69
CA LEU A 30 7.77 -4.87 0.33
C LEU A 30 8.89 -5.90 0.48
N SER A 31 9.84 -5.91 -0.45
CA SER A 31 11.01 -6.77 -0.37
C SER A 31 11.84 -6.43 0.87
N LYS A 32 12.71 -7.36 1.27
CA LYS A 32 13.55 -7.18 2.46
C LYS A 32 14.44 -5.96 2.33
N GLU A 33 15.02 -5.74 1.15
CA GLU A 33 15.87 -4.59 0.84
C GLU A 33 15.12 -3.26 1.01
N ILE A 34 13.92 -3.14 0.43
CA ILE A 34 13.08 -1.94 0.58
C ILE A 34 12.73 -1.65 2.05
N LYS A 35 12.47 -2.69 2.85
CA LYS A 35 12.21 -2.53 4.28
C LYS A 35 13.43 -2.05 5.04
N GLU A 36 14.62 -2.55 4.71
CA GLU A 36 15.88 -2.12 5.34
C GLU A 36 16.20 -0.66 5.01
N GLU A 37 16.01 -0.23 3.75
CA GLU A 37 16.17 1.17 3.36
C GLU A 37 15.19 2.09 4.08
N LEU A 38 13.92 1.71 4.21
CA LEU A 38 12.93 2.48 4.99
C LEU A 38 13.31 2.66 6.47
N ILE A 39 13.95 1.66 7.08
CA ILE A 39 14.41 1.75 8.46
C ILE A 39 15.57 2.74 8.60
N LYS A 40 16.47 2.81 7.61
CA LYS A 40 17.63 3.73 7.64
C LYS A 40 17.22 5.20 7.57
N LEU A 41 16.08 5.50 6.93
CA LEU A 41 15.58 6.87 6.76
C LEU A 41 15.06 7.51 8.05
N ASN A 42 14.99 6.77 9.17
CA ASN A 42 14.59 7.28 10.50
C ASN A 42 13.30 8.14 10.50
N LEU A 43 12.33 7.73 9.68
CA LEU A 43 11.08 8.46 9.46
C LEU A 43 10.13 8.33 10.65
N SER A 44 9.32 9.36 10.89
CA SER A 44 8.19 9.26 11.80
C SER A 44 7.15 8.24 11.29
N LYS A 45 6.23 7.82 12.17
CA LYS A 45 5.16 6.88 11.80
C LYS A 45 4.26 7.40 10.67
N ASP A 46 4.02 8.71 10.65
CA ASP A 46 3.15 9.34 9.66
C ASP A 46 3.85 9.43 8.29
N GLU A 47 5.12 9.86 8.27
CA GLU A 47 5.94 9.87 7.05
C GLU A 47 6.11 8.46 6.47
N LEU A 48 6.38 7.46 7.33
CA LEU A 48 6.50 6.07 6.91
C LEU A 48 5.19 5.55 6.31
N LYS A 49 4.04 5.98 6.84
CA LYS A 49 2.72 5.60 6.31
C LYS A 49 2.50 6.20 4.92
N ASP A 50 2.85 7.46 4.73
CA ASP A 50 2.66 8.13 3.45
C ASP A 50 3.63 7.61 2.39
N ILE A 51 4.91 7.41 2.73
CA ILE A 51 5.89 6.77 1.84
C ILE A 51 5.43 5.36 1.43
N LYS A 52 4.90 4.56 2.36
CA LYS A 52 4.37 3.23 2.00
C LYS A 52 3.22 3.29 1.01
N LYS A 53 2.39 4.33 1.03
CA LYS A 53 1.33 4.52 0.01
C LYS A 53 1.94 4.84 -1.35
N GLU A 54 2.94 5.70 -1.40
CA GLU A 54 3.64 6.02 -2.66
C GLU A 54 4.30 4.77 -3.24
N LEU A 55 5.05 4.03 -2.41
CA LEU A 55 5.73 2.79 -2.82
C LEU A 55 4.77 1.72 -3.34
N ALA A 56 3.54 1.65 -2.80
CA ALA A 56 2.54 0.68 -3.24
C ALA A 56 2.26 0.80 -4.75
N PHE A 57 2.28 2.01 -5.31
CA PHE A 57 1.98 2.20 -6.73
C PHE A 57 3.19 2.10 -7.65
N LEU A 58 4.35 1.70 -7.13
CA LEU A 58 5.61 1.61 -7.86
C LEU A 58 6.05 0.16 -8.09
N THR A 59 6.73 -0.08 -9.22
CA THR A 59 7.50 -1.31 -9.41
C THR A 59 8.69 -1.34 -8.47
N GLU A 60 9.24 -2.51 -8.17
CA GLU A 60 10.38 -2.64 -7.24
C GLU A 60 11.58 -1.76 -7.66
N GLU A 61 11.90 -1.69 -8.95
CA GLU A 61 12.94 -0.81 -9.49
C GLU A 61 12.69 0.67 -9.16
N LYS A 62 11.44 1.13 -9.31
CA LYS A 62 11.03 2.49 -9.00
C LYS A 62 10.94 2.75 -7.49
N GLN A 63 10.62 1.74 -6.69
CA GLN A 63 10.68 1.83 -5.23
C GLN A 63 12.11 2.09 -4.76
N ILE A 64 13.09 1.39 -5.33
CA ILE A 64 14.51 1.58 -5.03
C ILE A 64 14.96 2.99 -5.44
N GLU A 65 14.59 3.45 -6.63
CA GLU A 65 14.91 4.80 -7.11
C GLU A 65 14.32 5.88 -6.19
N PHE A 66 13.03 5.77 -5.86
CA PHE A 66 12.34 6.68 -4.96
C PHE A 66 13.03 6.78 -3.60
N LEU A 67 13.38 5.65 -2.98
CA LEU A 67 14.05 5.66 -1.67
C LEU A 67 15.46 6.25 -1.72
N LYS A 68 16.20 6.04 -2.81
CA LYS A 68 17.52 6.65 -3.01
C LYS A 68 17.43 8.17 -3.14
N GLU A 69 16.45 8.68 -3.87
CA GLU A 69 16.20 10.12 -3.96
C GLU A 69 15.82 10.69 -2.60
N LEU A 70 14.96 10.00 -1.86
CA LEU A 70 14.53 10.43 -0.54
C LEU A 70 15.69 10.44 0.47
N ALA A 71 16.61 9.48 0.39
CA ALA A 71 17.82 9.47 1.21
C ALA A 71 18.75 10.66 0.89
N ARG A 72 18.97 10.97 -0.39
CA ARG A 72 19.83 12.10 -0.84
C ARG A 72 19.33 13.46 -0.40
N ASN A 73 18.02 13.62 -0.24
CA ASN A 73 17.42 14.89 0.17
C ASN A 73 17.36 15.08 1.70
N ASN A 74 17.77 14.08 2.48
CA ASN A 74 17.78 14.11 3.95
C ASN A 74 19.20 14.27 4.56
N ASP A 75 20.24 14.36 3.72
CA ASP A 75 21.62 14.75 4.09
C ASP A 75 21.82 16.27 3.93
#